data_AF-A0A1F5TN69-F1
#
_entry.id   AF-A0A1F5TN69-F1
#
_cell.length_a   1.000
_cell.length_b   1.000
_cell.length_c   1.000
_cell.angle_alpha   90.00
_cell.angle_beta   90.00
_cell.angle_gamma   90.00
#
_symmetry.space_group_name_H-M   'P 1'
#
loop_
_entity.id
_entity.type
_entity.pdbx_description
1 polymer ?
#
loop_
_entity_poly.entity_id
_entity_poly.type
_entity_poly.pdbx_seq_one_letter_code
_entity_poly.pdbx_strand_id
1 'polypeptide(L)'
;MSRKKFYLKKLSQRGDIVIWQVDGNCIRRELDEEFTNFGQHYRFSYIPVNEFWLDKEAMPNERGFFIDHLLVEWKLMREGKTYHYALRQADQKEQSERTKAGDLAKVRRVNGQLDVNKIHIRPLGQIGELSVWLVRGRLTRSILNVDFTEGGHDLVYKFVPANEIWIDDDVMSAERPLVMLHELYERGQMALGLTYEQAHAKASELEWRCRHDEKKLVKNLAALRCKL
;
A
#
# COMPACT_ATOMS: atom_id res chain seq x y z
N MET A 1 20.28 -16.01 -5.86
CA MET A 1 19.70 -16.26 -4.52
C MET A 1 18.55 -17.26 -4.65
N SER A 2 18.36 -18.15 -3.66
CA SER A 2 17.18 -19.03 -3.61
C SER A 2 15.95 -18.20 -3.24
N ARG A 3 14.92 -18.19 -4.10
CA ARG A 3 13.65 -17.47 -3.85
C ARG A 3 12.76 -18.16 -2.82
N LYS A 4 13.09 -19.39 -2.39
CA LYS A 4 12.27 -20.20 -1.47
C LYS A 4 11.87 -19.48 -0.18
N LYS A 5 12.71 -18.57 0.31
CA LYS A 5 12.48 -17.81 1.54
C LYS A 5 11.33 -16.79 1.44
N PHE A 6 10.97 -16.35 0.23
CA PHE A 6 9.90 -15.36 0.03
C PHE A 6 8.53 -16.01 -0.06
N TYR A 7 8.44 -17.27 -0.48
CA TYR A 7 7.16 -17.96 -0.63
C TYR A 7 6.64 -18.45 0.71
N LEU A 8 5.38 -18.11 1.02
CA LEU A 8 4.70 -18.62 2.20
C LEU A 8 3.76 -19.78 1.83
N LYS A 9 2.90 -19.58 0.83
CA LYS A 9 1.97 -20.63 0.37
C LYS A 9 1.46 -20.36 -1.05
N LYS A 10 1.17 -21.43 -1.79
CA LYS A 10 0.42 -21.33 -3.05
C LYS A 10 -1.04 -21.05 -2.72
N LEU A 11 -1.58 -19.95 -3.22
CA LEU A 11 -2.97 -19.56 -3.03
C LEU A 11 -3.87 -20.23 -4.07
N SER A 12 -3.50 -20.14 -5.34
CA SER A 12 -4.25 -20.75 -6.44
C SER A 12 -3.43 -20.77 -7.73
N GLN A 13 -4.07 -21.11 -8.85
CA GLN A 13 -3.50 -21.10 -10.18
C GLN A 13 -4.58 -20.67 -11.20
N ARG A 14 -4.15 -19.96 -12.25
CA ARG A 14 -5.00 -19.49 -13.37
C ARG A 14 -4.26 -19.76 -14.67
N GLY A 15 -4.63 -20.86 -15.35
CA GLY A 15 -3.84 -21.37 -16.46
C GLY A 15 -2.41 -21.69 -16.01
N ASP A 16 -1.42 -21.08 -16.67
CA ASP A 16 0.00 -21.24 -16.33
C ASP A 16 0.47 -20.34 -15.19
N ILE A 17 -0.35 -19.36 -14.77
CA ILE A 17 0.02 -18.38 -13.74
C ILE A 17 -0.23 -18.98 -12.36
N VAL A 18 0.83 -19.10 -11.55
CA VAL A 18 0.75 -19.52 -10.16
C VAL A 18 0.64 -18.30 -9.25
N ILE A 19 -0.33 -18.32 -8.34
CA ILE A 19 -0.58 -17.21 -7.43
C ILE A 19 -0.06 -17.61 -6.05
N TRP A 20 0.92 -16.87 -5.55
CA TRP A 20 1.60 -17.10 -4.28
C TRP A 20 1.24 -16.03 -3.27
N GLN A 21 1.02 -16.46 -2.03
CA GLN A 21 1.21 -15.56 -0.90
C GLN A 21 2.71 -15.54 -0.57
N VAL A 22 3.27 -14.35 -0.42
CA VAL A 22 4.69 -14.13 -0.12
C VAL A 22 4.87 -13.37 1.20
N ASP A 23 6.09 -13.39 1.71
CA ASP A 23 6.53 -12.58 2.85
C ASP A 23 7.03 -11.23 2.32
N GLY A 24 6.12 -10.25 2.20
CA GLY A 24 6.45 -8.91 1.71
C GLY A 24 7.44 -8.18 2.61
N ASN A 25 7.40 -8.38 3.93
CA ASN A 25 8.42 -7.83 4.83
C ASN A 25 9.83 -8.35 4.48
N CYS A 26 9.96 -9.64 4.16
CA CYS A 26 11.22 -10.22 3.69
C CYS A 26 11.63 -9.66 2.33
N ILE A 27 10.69 -9.43 1.41
CA ILE A 27 10.94 -8.81 0.10
C ILE A 27 11.40 -7.36 0.26
N ARG A 28 10.66 -6.53 1.00
CA ARG A 28 10.97 -5.12 1.31
C ARG A 28 12.26 -4.92 2.10
N ARG A 29 12.78 -5.97 2.72
CA ARG A 29 14.08 -5.93 3.40
C ARG A 29 15.24 -6.36 2.50
N GLU A 30 15.02 -7.29 1.58
CA GLU A 30 16.12 -8.01 0.93
C GLU A 30 16.16 -7.90 -0.59
N LEU A 31 15.08 -7.43 -1.21
CA LEU A 31 14.98 -7.30 -2.67
C LEU A 31 14.63 -5.88 -3.10
N ASP A 32 13.54 -5.32 -2.58
CA ASP A 32 12.93 -4.10 -3.11
C ASP A 32 11.96 -3.51 -2.09
N GLU A 33 12.31 -2.37 -1.51
CA GLU A 33 11.50 -1.59 -0.56
C GLU A 33 10.13 -1.18 -1.12
N GLU A 34 10.00 -1.07 -2.45
CA GLU A 34 8.80 -0.57 -3.12
C GLU A 34 7.76 -1.69 -3.38
N PHE A 35 7.97 -2.90 -2.88
CA PHE A 35 6.98 -3.97 -2.98
C PHE A 35 5.83 -3.73 -1.99
N THR A 36 4.61 -3.48 -2.48
CA THR A 36 3.43 -3.19 -1.66
C THR A 36 2.51 -4.41 -1.48
N ASN A 37 1.22 -4.32 -1.82
CA ASN A 37 0.22 -5.38 -1.61
C ASN A 37 0.38 -6.58 -2.55
N PHE A 38 0.79 -6.33 -3.80
CA PHE A 38 0.89 -7.38 -4.82
C PHE A 38 1.81 -6.97 -5.98
N GLY A 39 2.21 -7.93 -6.81
CA GLY A 39 3.04 -7.66 -7.97
C GLY A 39 3.23 -8.83 -8.94
N GLN A 40 3.81 -8.49 -10.10
CA GLN A 40 4.18 -9.44 -11.16
C GLN A 40 5.47 -9.03 -11.87
N HIS A 41 6.00 -9.91 -12.71
CA HIS A 41 7.29 -9.74 -13.39
C HIS A 41 7.42 -8.50 -14.28
N TYR A 42 6.32 -7.99 -14.85
CA TYR A 42 6.34 -6.76 -15.65
C TYR A 42 6.68 -5.51 -14.82
N ARG A 43 6.34 -5.53 -13.53
CA ARG A 43 6.68 -4.45 -12.59
C ARG A 43 7.94 -4.76 -11.81
N PHE A 44 8.09 -6.01 -11.34
CA PHE A 44 9.17 -6.46 -10.48
C PHE A 44 9.97 -7.57 -11.15
N SER A 45 11.12 -7.24 -11.73
CA SER A 45 11.94 -8.18 -12.52
C SER A 45 12.42 -9.43 -11.76
N TYR A 46 12.40 -9.40 -10.42
CA TYR A 46 12.74 -10.56 -9.59
C TYR A 46 11.62 -11.59 -9.45
N ILE A 47 10.38 -11.22 -9.79
CA ILE A 47 9.21 -12.11 -9.81
C ILE A 47 9.24 -12.95 -11.10
N PRO A 48 9.07 -14.28 -11.03
CA PRO A 48 9.01 -15.13 -12.23
C PRO A 48 7.84 -14.79 -13.17
N VAL A 49 8.05 -14.99 -14.47
CA VAL A 49 7.11 -14.61 -15.56
C VAL A 49 5.68 -15.14 -15.37
N ASN A 50 5.55 -16.35 -14.82
CA ASN A 50 4.27 -17.03 -14.60
C ASN A 50 3.86 -17.03 -13.12
N GLU A 51 4.27 -16.01 -12.37
CA GLU A 51 3.89 -15.88 -10.97
C GLU A 51 3.31 -14.51 -10.65
N PHE A 52 2.25 -14.54 -9.85
CA PHE A 52 1.73 -13.38 -9.14
C PHE A 52 2.04 -13.54 -7.66
N TRP A 53 2.59 -12.48 -7.08
CA TRP A 53 2.93 -12.45 -5.66
C TRP A 53 1.97 -11.50 -4.96
N LEU A 54 1.26 -12.01 -3.96
CA LEU A 54 0.41 -11.22 -3.06
C LEU A 54 1.07 -11.24 -1.68
N ASP A 55 1.21 -10.07 -1.07
CA ASP A 55 1.78 -9.95 0.26
C ASP A 55 0.93 -10.70 1.31
N LYS A 56 1.54 -10.98 2.46
CA LYS A 56 0.86 -11.40 3.66
C LYS A 56 0.14 -10.21 4.31
N GLU A 57 -1.07 -10.02 3.84
CA GLU A 57 -2.10 -9.12 4.35
C GLU A 57 -2.53 -9.43 5.80
N ALA A 58 -2.87 -8.39 6.57
CA ALA A 58 -3.58 -8.53 7.84
C ALA A 58 -5.05 -8.91 7.63
N MET A 59 -5.64 -8.46 6.52
CA MET A 59 -7.04 -8.68 6.13
C MET A 59 -7.13 -9.22 4.69
N PRO A 60 -7.20 -10.54 4.50
CA PRO A 60 -7.09 -11.17 3.17
C PRO A 60 -8.37 -11.09 2.31
N ASN A 61 -9.16 -10.03 2.49
CA ASN A 61 -10.49 -9.87 1.88
C ASN A 61 -10.48 -9.09 0.56
N GLU A 62 -9.31 -8.70 0.05
CA GLU A 62 -9.13 -7.96 -1.21
C GLU A 62 -8.42 -8.75 -2.31
N ARG A 63 -7.87 -9.93 -2.00
CA ARG A 63 -7.11 -10.78 -2.94
C ARG A 63 -7.77 -10.98 -4.31
N GLY A 64 -9.10 -11.09 -4.33
CA GLY A 64 -9.84 -11.24 -5.59
C GLY A 64 -9.60 -10.06 -6.53
N PHE A 65 -9.71 -8.83 -6.01
CA PHE A 65 -9.45 -7.60 -6.76
C PHE A 65 -8.01 -7.57 -7.28
N PHE A 66 -7.05 -7.89 -6.41
CA PHE A 66 -5.62 -7.88 -6.77
C PHE A 66 -5.27 -8.91 -7.84
N ILE A 67 -5.86 -10.11 -7.76
CA ILE A 67 -5.66 -11.15 -8.78
C ILE A 67 -6.26 -10.72 -10.12
N ASP A 68 -7.48 -10.20 -10.13
CA ASP A 68 -8.15 -9.79 -11.37
C ASP A 68 -7.47 -8.57 -11.99
N HIS A 69 -6.97 -7.64 -11.17
CA HIS A 69 -6.10 -6.53 -11.58
C HIS A 69 -4.84 -7.06 -12.31
N LEU A 70 -4.07 -7.92 -11.65
CA LEU A 70 -2.85 -8.50 -12.22
C LEU A 70 -3.11 -9.31 -13.49
N LEU A 71 -4.25 -10.00 -13.58
CA LEU A 71 -4.64 -10.73 -14.80
C LEU A 71 -4.88 -9.77 -15.98
N VAL A 72 -5.54 -8.63 -15.75
CA VAL A 72 -5.73 -7.60 -16.78
C VAL A 72 -4.40 -7.02 -17.22
N GLU A 73 -3.56 -6.62 -16.27
CA GLU A 73 -2.23 -6.08 -16.59
C GLU A 73 -1.41 -7.09 -17.40
N TRP A 74 -1.29 -8.32 -16.90
CA TRP A 74 -0.49 -9.39 -17.52
C TRP A 74 -0.93 -9.66 -18.95
N LYS A 75 -2.25 -9.76 -19.17
CA LYS A 75 -2.82 -10.01 -20.50
C LYS A 75 -2.44 -8.88 -21.46
N LEU A 76 -2.67 -7.64 -21.07
CA LEU A 76 -2.42 -6.47 -21.92
C LEU A 76 -0.92 -6.28 -22.19
N MET A 77 -0.08 -6.49 -21.18
CA MET A 77 1.38 -6.41 -21.32
C MET A 77 1.91 -7.51 -22.25
N ARG A 78 1.37 -8.74 -22.16
CA ARG A 78 1.70 -9.84 -23.07
C ARG A 78 1.29 -9.56 -24.51
N GLU A 79 0.22 -8.80 -24.72
CA GLU A 79 -0.23 -8.31 -26.04
C GLU A 79 0.59 -7.11 -26.55
N GLY A 80 1.63 -6.70 -25.82
CA GLY A 80 2.53 -5.60 -26.22
C GLY A 80 1.98 -4.20 -25.92
N LYS A 81 0.95 -4.07 -25.08
CA LYS A 81 0.50 -2.76 -24.61
C LYS A 81 1.52 -2.17 -23.64
N THR A 82 1.51 -0.84 -23.50
CA THR A 82 2.37 -0.16 -22.53
C THR A 82 1.89 -0.41 -21.11
N TYR A 83 2.82 -0.39 -20.15
CA TYR A 83 2.50 -0.58 -18.74
C TYR A 83 1.45 0.42 -18.23
N HIS A 84 1.62 1.71 -18.56
CA HIS A 84 0.63 2.74 -18.22
C HIS A 84 -0.76 2.48 -18.82
N TYR A 85 -0.85 1.90 -20.03
CA TYR A 85 -2.15 1.53 -20.59
C TYR A 85 -2.75 0.35 -19.80
N ALA A 86 -1.95 -0.67 -19.53
CA ALA A 86 -2.36 -1.87 -18.81
C ALA A 86 -2.85 -1.55 -17.39
N LEU A 87 -2.09 -0.76 -16.64
CA LEU A 87 -2.42 -0.29 -15.29
C LEU A 87 -3.79 0.41 -15.27
N ARG A 88 -3.99 1.43 -16.11
CA ARG A 88 -5.29 2.13 -16.19
C ARG A 88 -6.48 1.21 -16.47
N GLN A 89 -6.29 0.16 -17.27
CA GLN A 89 -7.37 -0.80 -17.54
C GLN A 89 -7.62 -1.73 -16.35
N ALA A 90 -6.57 -2.11 -15.63
CA ALA A 90 -6.67 -2.88 -14.41
C ALA A 90 -7.35 -2.07 -13.28
N ASP A 91 -6.99 -0.80 -13.10
CA ASP A 91 -7.63 0.13 -12.17
C ASP A 91 -9.13 0.26 -12.43
N GLN A 92 -9.52 0.42 -13.70
CA GLN A 92 -10.93 0.51 -14.10
C GLN A 92 -11.69 -0.79 -13.80
N LYS A 93 -11.06 -1.93 -14.05
CA LYS A 93 -11.62 -3.25 -13.75
C LYS A 93 -11.82 -3.43 -12.25
N GLU A 94 -10.79 -3.17 -11.48
CA GLU A 94 -10.82 -3.27 -10.02
C GLU A 94 -11.87 -2.32 -9.42
N GLN A 95 -11.91 -1.07 -9.85
CA GLN A 95 -12.91 -0.10 -9.39
C GLN A 95 -14.34 -0.56 -9.70
N SER A 96 -14.57 -1.18 -10.86
CA SER A 96 -15.87 -1.77 -11.22
C SER A 96 -16.27 -2.90 -10.25
N GLU A 97 -15.32 -3.74 -9.86
CA GLU A 97 -15.55 -4.85 -8.94
C GLU A 97 -15.79 -4.37 -7.51
N ARG A 98 -15.01 -3.40 -7.04
CA ARG A 98 -15.21 -2.75 -5.74
C ARG A 98 -16.56 -2.06 -5.64
N THR A 99 -17.02 -1.44 -6.73
CA THR A 99 -18.36 -0.85 -6.81
C THR A 99 -19.44 -1.93 -6.65
N LYS A 100 -19.29 -3.07 -7.34
CA LYS A 100 -20.24 -4.21 -7.23
C LYS A 100 -20.20 -4.89 -5.86
N ALA A 101 -19.08 -4.84 -5.15
CA ALA A 101 -18.94 -5.36 -3.80
C ALA A 101 -19.71 -4.54 -2.74
N GLY A 102 -20.25 -3.37 -3.12
CA GLY A 102 -21.11 -2.56 -2.26
C GLY A 102 -20.36 -1.76 -1.19
N ASP A 103 -19.03 -1.62 -1.32
CA ASP A 103 -18.22 -0.89 -0.34
C ASP A 103 -18.62 0.60 -0.23
N LEU A 104 -19.08 1.20 -1.34
CA LEU A 104 -19.62 2.56 -1.36
C LEU A 104 -20.85 2.74 -0.45
N ALA A 105 -21.71 1.72 -0.34
CA ALA A 105 -22.91 1.81 0.50
C ALA A 105 -22.58 1.91 1.99
N LYS A 106 -21.40 1.42 2.41
CA LYS A 106 -20.97 1.43 3.82
C LYS A 106 -20.62 2.84 4.30
N VAL A 107 -20.17 3.69 3.40
CA VAL A 107 -19.67 5.05 3.69
C VAL A 107 -20.62 6.16 3.30
N ARG A 108 -21.68 5.86 2.53
CA ARG A 108 -22.64 6.86 2.10
C ARG A 108 -23.52 7.32 3.25
N ARG A 109 -23.75 8.63 3.35
CA ARG A 109 -24.74 9.25 4.24
C ARG A 109 -26.13 9.20 3.63
N VAL A 110 -27.15 9.45 4.44
CA VAL A 110 -28.57 9.53 4.00
C VAL A 110 -28.75 10.59 2.91
N ASN A 111 -28.00 11.69 2.96
CA ASN A 111 -28.03 12.76 1.96
C ASN A 111 -27.20 12.47 0.69
N GLY A 112 -26.63 11.26 0.57
CA GLY A 112 -25.85 10.84 -0.58
C GLY A 112 -24.36 11.21 -0.56
N GLN A 113 -23.90 12.03 0.39
CA GLN A 113 -22.48 12.40 0.54
C GLN A 113 -21.65 11.26 1.14
N LEU A 114 -20.34 11.28 0.88
CA LEU A 114 -19.39 10.36 1.52
C LEU A 114 -19.10 10.80 2.96
N ASP A 115 -19.10 9.83 3.87
CA ASP A 115 -18.67 10.03 5.24
C ASP A 115 -17.24 9.54 5.42
N VAL A 116 -16.27 10.40 5.15
CA VAL A 116 -14.84 10.08 5.32
C VAL A 116 -14.48 9.69 6.75
N ASN A 117 -15.25 10.14 7.76
CA ASN A 117 -15.05 9.72 9.15
C ASN A 117 -15.30 8.21 9.36
N LYS A 118 -16.02 7.55 8.44
CA LYS A 118 -16.18 6.09 8.42
C LYS A 118 -14.96 5.37 7.83
N ILE A 119 -13.93 6.08 7.41
CA ILE A 119 -12.66 5.48 6.96
C ILE A 119 -11.74 5.30 8.17
N HIS A 120 -11.75 6.24 9.11
CA HIS A 120 -11.02 6.12 10.36
C HIS A 120 -11.49 4.92 11.20
N ILE A 121 -10.52 4.14 11.69
CA ILE A 121 -10.76 3.05 12.63
C ILE A 121 -10.47 3.52 14.05
N ARG A 122 -9.24 3.97 14.29
CA ARG A 122 -8.76 4.46 15.58
C ARG A 122 -7.49 5.30 15.43
N PRO A 123 -7.19 6.20 16.35
CA PRO A 123 -5.90 6.88 16.36
C PRO A 123 -4.77 5.87 16.63
N LEU A 124 -3.63 6.10 16.00
CA LEU A 124 -2.35 5.44 16.26
C LEU A 124 -1.39 6.32 17.07
N GLY A 125 -1.55 7.64 17.00
CA GLY A 125 -0.73 8.58 17.75
C GLY A 125 -0.94 10.03 17.29
N GLN A 126 -0.24 10.95 17.96
CA GLN A 126 -0.26 12.38 17.65
C GLN A 126 1.14 12.98 17.77
N ILE A 127 1.50 13.88 16.85
CA ILE A 127 2.79 14.57 16.79
C ILE A 127 2.55 16.05 16.55
N GLY A 128 2.61 16.85 17.62
CA GLY A 128 2.19 18.25 17.54
C GLY A 128 0.74 18.33 17.07
N GLU A 129 0.51 18.98 15.92
CA GLU A 129 -0.82 19.08 15.30
C GLU A 129 -1.16 17.89 14.38
N LEU A 130 -0.19 17.02 14.08
CA LEU A 130 -0.40 15.87 13.20
C LEU A 130 -1.06 14.71 13.93
N SER A 131 -2.14 14.20 13.35
CA SER A 131 -2.86 13.01 13.84
C SER A 131 -2.57 11.82 12.93
N VAL A 132 -2.12 10.71 13.52
CA VAL A 132 -1.88 9.46 12.79
C VAL A 132 -3.03 8.51 13.04
N TRP A 133 -3.64 8.02 11.97
CA TRP A 133 -4.85 7.20 12.02
C TRP A 133 -4.63 5.85 11.36
N LEU A 134 -5.16 4.80 12.00
CA LEU A 134 -5.41 3.54 11.31
C LEU A 134 -6.72 3.70 10.54
N VAL A 135 -6.70 3.40 9.24
CA VAL A 135 -7.84 3.56 8.35
C VAL A 135 -8.23 2.27 7.66
N ARG A 136 -9.47 2.18 7.19
CA ARG A 136 -9.99 1.07 6.39
C ARG A 136 -9.46 1.14 4.97
N GLY A 137 -8.30 0.56 4.69
CA GLY A 137 -7.62 0.65 3.38
C GLY A 137 -8.50 0.17 2.24
N ARG A 138 -9.21 -0.95 2.43
CA ARG A 138 -10.19 -1.44 1.46
C ARG A 138 -11.23 -0.40 1.07
N LEU A 139 -11.77 0.33 2.06
CA LEU A 139 -12.75 1.37 1.77
C LEU A 139 -12.08 2.52 1.04
N THR A 140 -10.92 2.99 1.51
CA THR A 140 -10.12 4.03 0.85
C THR A 140 -9.90 3.71 -0.64
N ARG A 141 -9.47 2.48 -0.96
CA ARG A 141 -9.31 2.00 -2.35
C ARG A 141 -10.61 1.96 -3.14
N SER A 142 -11.72 1.63 -2.49
CA SER A 142 -13.01 1.50 -3.15
C SER A 142 -13.70 2.82 -3.46
N ILE A 143 -13.38 3.90 -2.74
CA ILE A 143 -14.14 5.15 -2.80
C ILE A 143 -13.32 6.40 -3.06
N LEU A 144 -12.01 6.40 -2.78
CA LEU A 144 -11.17 7.59 -2.89
C LEU A 144 -10.05 7.40 -3.92
N ASN A 145 -9.26 6.33 -3.77
CA ASN A 145 -8.14 6.06 -4.67
C ASN A 145 -7.73 4.59 -4.63
N VAL A 146 -7.92 3.88 -5.75
CA VAL A 146 -7.56 2.47 -5.92
C VAL A 146 -6.07 2.20 -5.67
N ASP A 147 -5.22 3.21 -5.89
CA ASP A 147 -3.76 3.12 -5.71
C ASP A 147 -3.30 3.41 -4.27
N PHE A 148 -4.22 3.67 -3.34
CA PHE A 148 -3.86 3.83 -1.93
C PHE A 148 -3.30 2.50 -1.40
N THR A 149 -2.00 2.47 -1.12
CA THR A 149 -1.27 1.29 -0.63
C THR A 149 -0.45 1.70 0.58
N GLU A 150 -0.45 0.86 1.62
CA GLU A 150 0.28 1.03 2.89
C GLU A 150 -0.07 2.27 3.74
N GLY A 151 0.08 3.48 3.20
CA GLY A 151 -0.12 4.75 3.91
C GLY A 151 -0.30 5.95 2.98
N GLY A 152 -0.49 7.12 3.59
CA GLY A 152 -0.57 8.38 2.87
C GLY A 152 -0.89 9.58 3.75
N HIS A 153 -0.68 10.78 3.23
CA HIS A 153 -0.93 12.02 3.99
C HIS A 153 -1.53 13.16 3.14
N ASP A 154 -2.01 14.19 3.83
CA ASP A 154 -2.69 15.39 3.29
C ASP A 154 -1.93 16.11 2.15
N LEU A 155 -0.60 16.17 2.21
CA LEU A 155 0.19 16.83 1.16
C LEU A 155 0.29 16.03 -0.16
N VAL A 156 -0.02 14.73 -0.15
CA VAL A 156 -0.04 13.87 -1.34
C VAL A 156 -1.48 13.66 -1.79
N TYR A 157 -2.37 13.33 -0.85
CA TYR A 157 -3.75 12.98 -1.13
C TYR A 157 -4.70 14.07 -0.67
N LYS A 158 -5.35 14.73 -1.64
CA LYS A 158 -6.36 15.78 -1.38
C LYS A 158 -7.57 15.31 -0.57
N PHE A 159 -7.82 14.00 -0.53
CA PHE A 159 -8.91 13.41 0.25
C PHE A 159 -8.52 13.15 1.71
N VAL A 160 -7.24 13.19 2.04
CA VAL A 160 -6.77 13.07 3.43
C VAL A 160 -6.94 14.45 4.09
N PRO A 161 -7.64 14.55 5.23
CA PRO A 161 -7.82 15.82 5.92
C PRO A 161 -6.48 16.46 6.30
N ALA A 162 -6.44 17.79 6.31
CA ALA A 162 -5.25 18.54 6.70
C ALA A 162 -4.72 18.09 8.07
N ASN A 163 -3.41 17.96 8.17
CA ASN A 163 -2.69 17.47 9.35
C ASN A 163 -3.00 16.01 9.74
N GLU A 164 -3.46 15.18 8.80
CA GLU A 164 -3.59 13.74 9.02
C GLU A 164 -2.60 12.90 8.22
N ILE A 165 -2.23 11.77 8.82
CA ILE A 165 -1.50 10.68 8.20
C ILE A 165 -2.33 9.41 8.39
N TRP A 166 -2.55 8.69 7.31
CA TRP A 166 -3.38 7.49 7.27
C TRP A 166 -2.48 6.28 7.06
N ILE A 167 -2.71 5.23 7.85
CA ILE A 167 -2.05 3.93 7.75
C ILE A 167 -3.11 2.89 7.45
N ASP A 168 -2.90 2.11 6.39
CA ASP A 168 -3.78 1.02 5.96
C ASP A 168 -3.86 -0.07 7.03
N ASP A 169 -5.09 -0.51 7.35
CA ASP A 169 -5.34 -1.60 8.29
C ASP A 169 -4.89 -2.97 7.77
N ASP A 170 -4.72 -3.11 6.46
CA ASP A 170 -4.20 -4.32 5.84
C ASP A 170 -2.68 -4.51 6.02
N VAL A 171 -1.94 -3.44 6.34
CA VAL A 171 -0.53 -3.54 6.74
C VAL A 171 -0.45 -4.29 8.07
N MET A 172 0.42 -5.31 8.09
CA MET A 172 0.69 -6.10 9.29
C MET A 172 1.13 -5.19 10.44
N SER A 173 0.61 -5.44 11.64
CA SER A 173 0.85 -4.57 12.80
C SER A 173 2.34 -4.30 13.10
N ALA A 174 3.20 -5.29 12.82
CA ALA A 174 4.64 -5.19 12.99
C ALA A 174 5.32 -4.24 11.98
N GLU A 175 4.73 -4.00 10.82
CA GLU A 175 5.28 -3.11 9.78
C GLU A 175 4.72 -1.68 9.87
N ARG A 176 3.59 -1.47 10.55
CA ARG A 176 2.99 -0.14 10.69
C ARG A 176 3.94 0.94 11.24
N PRO A 177 4.88 0.66 12.17
CA PRO A 177 5.84 1.67 12.60
C PRO A 177 6.82 2.11 11.50
N LEU A 178 7.15 1.23 10.56
CA LEU A 178 8.01 1.55 9.40
C LEU A 178 7.25 2.43 8.41
N VAL A 179 6.03 2.03 8.05
CA VAL A 179 5.15 2.83 7.18
C VAL A 179 4.88 4.21 7.82
N MET A 180 4.61 4.25 9.12
CA MET A 180 4.44 5.52 9.84
C MET A 180 5.70 6.40 9.79
N LEU A 181 6.89 5.81 9.93
CA LEU A 181 8.16 6.54 9.79
C LEU A 181 8.30 7.13 8.38
N HIS A 182 7.99 6.34 7.35
CA HIS A 182 8.01 6.77 5.95
C HIS A 182 7.11 7.98 5.73
N GLU A 183 5.81 7.84 6.04
CA GLU A 183 4.80 8.88 5.84
C GLU A 183 5.12 10.17 6.60
N LEU A 184 5.58 10.06 7.85
CA LEU A 184 5.94 11.22 8.66
C LEU A 184 7.13 11.97 8.08
N TYR A 185 8.15 11.22 7.66
CA TYR A 185 9.36 11.79 7.12
C TYR A 185 9.10 12.43 5.76
N GLU A 186 8.41 11.73 4.85
CA GLU A 186 8.00 12.24 3.54
C GLU A 186 7.21 13.54 3.68
N ARG A 187 6.15 13.53 4.51
CA ARG A 187 5.32 14.71 4.76
C ARG A 187 6.16 15.88 5.29
N GLY A 188 7.03 15.62 6.26
CA GLY A 188 7.92 16.63 6.84
C GLY A 188 8.84 17.26 5.79
N GLN A 189 9.39 16.44 4.89
CA GLN A 189 10.23 16.90 3.79
C GLN A 189 9.45 17.72 2.76
N MET A 190 8.23 17.31 2.40
CA MET A 190 7.36 18.08 1.51
C MET A 190 6.94 19.42 2.13
N ALA A 191 6.66 19.46 3.43
CA ALA A 191 6.36 20.70 4.15
C ALA A 191 7.54 21.69 4.14
N LEU A 192 8.77 21.20 3.98
CA LEU A 192 9.99 22.02 3.79
C LEU A 192 10.23 22.41 2.33
N GLY A 193 9.34 22.05 1.41
CA GLY A 193 9.37 22.45 0.00
C GLY A 193 10.03 21.46 -0.96
N LEU A 194 10.33 20.22 -0.52
CA LEU A 194 10.77 19.18 -1.45
C LEU A 194 9.60 18.71 -2.31
N THR A 195 9.88 18.28 -3.54
CA THR A 195 8.87 17.61 -4.36
C THR A 195 8.53 16.25 -3.77
N TYR A 196 7.38 15.70 -4.15
CA TYR A 196 6.98 14.36 -3.76
C TYR A 196 8.08 13.33 -4.07
N GLU A 197 8.61 13.32 -5.29
CA GLU A 197 9.62 12.35 -5.71
C GLU A 197 10.90 12.43 -4.86
N GLN A 198 11.32 13.64 -4.49
CA GLN A 198 12.49 13.86 -3.64
C GLN A 198 12.25 13.45 -2.19
N ALA A 199 11.07 13.76 -1.66
CA ALA A 199 10.69 13.41 -0.30
C ALA A 199 10.51 11.89 -0.16
N HIS A 200 9.81 11.28 -1.11
CA HIS A 200 9.54 9.85 -1.20
C HIS A 200 10.85 9.04 -1.25
N ALA A 201 11.76 9.37 -2.18
CA ALA A 201 13.03 8.67 -2.30
C ALA A 201 13.86 8.70 -1.00
N LYS A 202 13.82 9.82 -0.25
CA LYS A 202 14.50 9.92 1.04
C LYS A 202 13.79 9.15 2.15
N ALA A 203 12.46 9.10 2.12
CA ALA A 203 11.66 8.32 3.05
C ALA A 203 11.90 6.82 2.83
N SER A 204 11.88 6.33 1.59
CA SER A 204 12.20 4.94 1.23
C SER A 204 13.61 4.55 1.71
N GLU A 205 14.61 5.43 1.49
CA GLU A 205 15.98 5.17 1.96
C GLU A 205 16.06 5.08 3.50
N LEU A 206 15.36 5.98 4.21
CA LEU A 206 15.31 5.97 5.67
C LEU A 206 14.61 4.70 6.19
N GLU A 207 13.48 4.35 5.60
CA GLU A 207 12.72 3.14 5.94
C GLU A 207 13.58 1.89 5.74
N TRP A 208 14.22 1.74 4.58
CA TRP A 208 15.11 0.61 4.29
C TRP A 208 16.20 0.46 5.35
N ARG A 209 16.86 1.56 5.74
CA ARG A 209 17.87 1.55 6.82
C ARG A 209 17.28 1.11 8.15
N CYS A 210 16.05 1.48 8.46
CA CYS A 210 15.33 1.10 9.67
C CYS A 210 14.81 -0.35 9.65
N ARG A 211 14.49 -0.91 8.47
CA ARG A 211 14.16 -2.35 8.30
C ARG A 211 15.33 -3.27 8.71
N HIS A 212 16.56 -2.75 8.66
CA HIS A 212 17.78 -3.47 9.02
C HIS A 212 18.30 -3.15 10.43
N ASP A 213 17.68 -2.21 11.14
CA ASP A 213 18.15 -1.73 12.45
C ASP A 213 16.99 -1.17 13.28
N GLU A 214 16.43 -2.01 14.14
CA GLU A 214 15.32 -1.65 15.04
C GLU A 214 15.68 -0.49 15.99
N LYS A 215 16.95 -0.37 16.40
CA LYS A 215 17.38 0.75 17.26
C LYS A 215 17.29 2.07 16.50
N LYS A 216 17.59 2.07 15.20
CA LYS A 216 17.38 3.26 14.35
C LYS A 216 15.90 3.57 14.19
N LEU A 217 15.04 2.57 14.04
CA LEU A 217 13.59 2.79 13.95
C LEU A 217 13.08 3.51 15.21
N VAL A 218 13.36 2.97 16.40
CA VAL A 218 12.95 3.58 17.67
C VAL A 218 13.51 5.00 17.81
N LYS A 219 14.79 5.20 17.48
CA LYS A 219 15.44 6.51 17.55
C LYS A 219 14.78 7.54 16.62
N ASN A 220 14.50 7.16 15.37
CA ASN A 220 13.91 8.08 14.40
C ASN A 220 12.44 8.41 14.74
N LEU A 221 11.65 7.43 15.15
CA LEU A 221 10.28 7.69 15.63
C LEU A 221 10.26 8.62 16.85
N ALA A 222 11.19 8.43 17.79
CA ALA A 222 11.35 9.33 18.93
C ALA A 222 11.78 10.75 18.51
N ALA A 223 12.69 10.86 17.53
CA ALA A 223 13.13 12.16 17.00
C ALA A 223 12.01 12.91 16.27
N LEU A 224 11.12 12.19 15.60
CA LEU A 224 9.89 12.72 15.00
C LEU A 224 8.82 13.06 16.05
N ARG A 225 9.12 12.90 17.35
CA ARG A 225 8.22 13.18 18.48
C ARG A 225 6.93 12.36 18.47
N CYS A 226 6.94 11.15 17.90
CA CYS A 226 5.89 10.16 18.15
C CYS A 226 5.85 9.81 19.64
N LYS A 227 4.77 10.19 20.34
CA LYS A 227 4.36 9.46 21.54
C LYS A 227 3.51 8.28 21.06
N LEU A 228 4.11 7.08 21.02
CA LEU A 228 3.41 5.81 20.82
C LEU A 228 2.66 5.40 22.10
#